data_AF-A0A076H1R5-F1
#
_entry.id   AF-A0A076H1R5-F1
#
_cell.length_a   1.000
_cell.length_b   1.000
_cell.length_c   1.000
_cell.angle_alpha   90.00
_cell.angle_beta   90.00
_cell.angle_gamma   90.00
#
_symmetry.space_group_name_H-M   'P 1'
#
loop_
_entity.id
_entity.type
_entity.pdbx_description
1 polymer ?
#
loop_
_entity_poly.entity_id
_entity_poly.type
_entity_poly.pdbx_seq_one_letter_code
_entity_poly.pdbx_strand_id
1 'polypeptide(L)'
;MDPSDLLQQASGIAAAIERASDQLTPEVIRAARRTEAGRRDLDRMEYALGTIGKALILTDYTIDEEKDMDKLKAFRESQAKER
;
A
#
# COMPACT_ATOMS: atom_id res chain seq x y z
N MET A 1 9.29 12.97 -15.31
CA MET A 1 8.29 13.56 -14.41
C MET A 1 8.96 14.74 -13.74
N ASP A 2 8.30 15.90 -13.70
CA ASP A 2 8.85 17.04 -12.98
C ASP A 2 8.88 16.70 -11.47
N PRO A 3 9.93 17.07 -10.70
CA PRO A 3 9.93 16.91 -9.25
C PRO A 3 8.67 17.45 -8.56
N SER A 4 8.08 18.52 -9.09
CA SER A 4 6.81 19.07 -8.60
C SER A 4 5.62 18.14 -8.82
N ASP A 5 5.57 17.42 -9.95
CA ASP A 5 4.54 16.41 -10.22
C ASP A 5 4.64 15.25 -9.23
N LEU A 6 5.87 14.82 -8.90
CA LEU A 6 6.13 13.72 -7.95
C LEU A 6 5.72 14.10 -6.53
N LEU A 7 6.03 15.32 -6.10
CA LEU A 7 5.60 15.84 -4.79
C LEU A 7 4.07 15.95 -4.71
N GLN A 8 3.43 16.41 -5.78
CA GLN A 8 1.97 16.49 -5.83
C GLN A 8 1.33 15.10 -5.82
N GLN A 9 1.94 14.12 -6.50
CA GLN A 9 1.50 12.72 -6.45
C GLN A 9 1.63 12.13 -5.04
N ALA A 10 2.76 12.35 -4.36
CA ALA A 10 2.97 11.90 -2.99
C ALA A 10 1.94 12.52 -2.02
N SER A 11 1.69 13.82 -2.13
CA SER A 11 0.67 14.52 -1.35
C SER A 11 -0.74 13.96 -1.61
N GLY A 12 -1.08 13.69 -2.87
CA GLY A 12 -2.36 13.08 -3.24
C GLY A 12 -2.55 11.68 -2.66
N ILE A 13 -1.49 10.86 -2.66
CA ILE A 13 -1.50 9.51 -2.07
C ILE A 13 -1.68 9.59 -0.56
N ALA A 14 -0.94 10.47 0.13
CA ALA A 14 -1.07 10.66 1.57
C ALA A 14 -2.50 11.03 1.97
N ALA A 15 -3.09 12.03 1.31
CA ALA A 15 -4.44 12.47 1.60
C ALA A 15 -5.51 11.39 1.30
N ALA A 16 -5.27 10.54 0.30
CA ALA A 16 -6.17 9.43 -0.01
C ALA A 16 -6.12 8.32 1.06
N ILE A 17 -4.92 7.99 1.55
CA ILE A 17 -4.73 7.00 2.61
C ILE A 17 -5.36 7.48 3.91
N GLU A 18 -5.13 8.74 4.31
CA GLU A 18 -5.73 9.33 5.52
C GLU A 18 -7.26 9.28 5.47
N ARG A 19 -7.86 9.74 4.36
CA ARG A 19 -9.33 9.66 4.20
C ARG A 19 -9.85 8.22 4.25
N ALA A 20 -9.12 7.27 3.68
CA ALA A 20 -9.50 5.86 3.71
C ALA A 20 -9.39 5.29 5.13
N SER A 21 -8.34 5.65 5.89
CA SER A 21 -8.19 5.21 7.29
C SER A 21 -9.28 5.75 8.20
N ASP A 22 -9.69 7.01 8.01
CA ASP A 22 -10.78 7.61 8.80
C ASP A 22 -12.12 6.91 8.56
N GLN A 23 -12.32 6.36 7.37
CA GLN A 23 -13.56 5.67 6.99
C GLN A 23 -13.57 4.18 7.34
N LEU A 24 -12.39 3.56 7.55
CA LEU A 24 -12.26 2.13 7.85
C LEU A 24 -12.52 1.85 9.34
N THR A 25 -13.77 2.06 9.76
CA THR A 25 -14.22 1.84 11.13
C THR A 25 -14.32 0.35 11.50
N PRO A 26 -14.31 -0.01 12.80
CA PRO A 26 -14.55 -1.38 13.24
C PRO A 26 -15.85 -1.98 12.71
N GLU A 27 -16.91 -1.18 12.55
CA GLU A 27 -18.19 -1.58 11.96
C GLU A 27 -18.04 -2.01 10.50
N VAL A 28 -17.33 -1.22 9.69
CA VAL A 28 -17.04 -1.53 8.29
C VAL A 28 -16.24 -2.82 8.18
N ILE A 29 -15.19 -2.97 9.00
CA ILE A 29 -14.36 -4.19 9.03
C ILE A 29 -15.21 -5.41 9.41
N ARG A 30 -16.01 -5.30 10.49
CA ARG A 30 -16.88 -6.39 10.94
C ARG A 30 -17.91 -6.77 9.87
N ALA A 31 -18.49 -5.80 9.17
CA ALA A 31 -19.43 -6.05 8.08
C ALA A 31 -18.75 -6.78 6.92
N ALA A 32 -17.56 -6.32 6.49
CA ALA A 32 -16.78 -6.93 5.42
C ALA A 32 -16.41 -8.40 5.76
N ARG A 33 -16.01 -8.69 7.00
CA ARG A 33 -15.65 -10.05 7.45
C ARG A 33 -16.78 -11.08 7.33
N ARG A 34 -18.05 -10.65 7.29
CA ARG A 34 -19.21 -11.55 7.19
C ARG A 34 -19.37 -12.18 5.81
N THR A 35 -18.80 -11.58 4.77
CA THR A 35 -18.94 -12.04 3.39
C THR A 35 -17.60 -12.47 2.82
N GLU A 36 -17.61 -13.41 1.88
CA GLU A 36 -16.39 -13.82 1.20
C GLU A 36 -15.80 -12.69 0.34
N ALA A 37 -16.66 -11.92 -0.34
CA ALA A 37 -16.25 -10.75 -1.10
C ALA A 37 -15.59 -9.69 -0.19
N GLY A 38 -16.21 -9.37 0.95
CA GLY A 38 -15.65 -8.41 1.90
C GLY A 38 -14.34 -8.87 2.54
N ARG A 39 -14.17 -10.18 2.83
CA ARG A 39 -12.88 -10.72 3.27
C ARG A 39 -11.79 -10.52 2.21
N ARG A 40 -12.08 -10.81 0.94
CA ARG A 40 -11.15 -10.54 -0.17
C ARG A 40 -10.78 -9.06 -0.28
N ASP A 41 -11.73 -8.16 -0.04
CA ASP A 41 -11.44 -6.73 -0.06
C ASP A 41 -10.55 -6.31 1.11
N LEU A 42 -10.75 -6.85 2.31
CA LEU A 42 -9.85 -6.64 3.44
C LEU A 42 -8.43 -7.17 3.15
N ASP A 43 -8.30 -8.35 2.55
CA ASP A 43 -6.99 -8.91 2.18
C ASP A 43 -6.28 -8.03 1.13
N ARG A 44 -7.04 -7.41 0.21
CA ARG A 44 -6.50 -6.44 -0.75
C ARG A 44 -6.02 -5.16 -0.08
N MET A 45 -6.75 -4.67 0.94
CA MET A 45 -6.34 -3.51 1.72
C MET A 45 -5.04 -3.81 2.49
N GLU A 46 -4.96 -4.95 3.16
CA GLU A 46 -3.76 -5.39 3.89
C GLU A 46 -2.53 -5.45 2.98
N TYR A 47 -2.68 -6.08 1.79
CA TYR A 47 -1.61 -6.13 0.80
C TYR A 47 -1.15 -4.74 0.35
N ALA A 48 -2.08 -3.82 0.07
CA ALA A 48 -1.76 -2.48 -0.37
C ALA A 48 -1.00 -1.70 0.72
N LEU A 49 -1.50 -1.75 1.97
CA LEU A 49 -0.87 -1.10 3.12
C LEU A 49 0.52 -1.67 3.40
N GLY A 50 0.68 -2.99 3.37
CA GLY A 50 1.97 -3.65 3.55
C GLY A 50 2.98 -3.26 2.45
N THR A 51 2.52 -3.16 1.20
CA THR A 51 3.36 -2.72 0.07
C THR A 51 3.82 -1.27 0.23
N ILE A 52 2.91 -0.37 0.64
CA ILE A 52 3.25 1.04 0.90
C ILE A 52 4.26 1.15 2.04
N GLY A 53 4.01 0.46 3.16
CA GLY A 53 4.93 0.47 4.31
C GLY A 53 6.33 -0.01 3.95
N LYS A 54 6.44 -1.10 3.16
CA LYS A 54 7.74 -1.58 2.68
C LYS A 54 8.42 -0.61 1.72
N ALA A 55 7.67 0.00 0.80
CA ALA A 55 8.22 1.00 -0.11
C ALA A 55 8.84 2.16 0.67
N LEU A 56 8.10 2.74 1.63
CA LEU A 56 8.59 3.83 2.48
C LEU A 56 9.87 3.47 3.24
N ILE A 57 9.92 2.27 3.85
CA ILE A 57 11.10 1.80 4.56
C ILE A 57 12.29 1.66 3.60
N LEU A 58 12.10 0.99 2.46
CA LEU A 58 13.19 0.72 1.52
C LEU A 58 13.80 2.01 0.95
N THR A 59 12.96 3.02 0.68
CA THR A 59 13.41 4.29 0.09
C THR A 59 13.99 5.29 1.10
N ASP A 60 13.70 5.14 2.40
CA ASP A 60 14.24 6.01 3.47
C ASP A 60 15.65 5.58 3.91
N TYR A 61 15.97 4.29 3.76
CA TYR A 61 17.36 3.83 3.82
C TYR A 61 18.02 4.10 2.48
N THR A 62 19.00 5.00 2.44
CA THR A 62 19.87 5.32 1.28
C THR A 62 20.66 4.09 0.77
N ILE A 63 19.97 3.09 0.22
CA ILE A 63 20.53 1.87 -0.33
C ILE A 63 20.21 1.88 -1.83
N ASP A 64 20.91 2.75 -2.56
CA ASP A 64 21.10 2.62 -4.01
C ASP A 64 19.78 2.64 -4.81
N GLU A 65 19.35 3.82 -5.25
CA GLU A 65 18.05 4.08 -5.92
C GLU A 65 17.70 3.07 -7.04
N GLU A 66 18.69 2.50 -7.74
CA GLU A 66 18.49 1.46 -8.75
C GLU A 66 17.88 0.16 -8.20
N LYS A 67 18.16 -0.19 -6.94
CA LYS A 67 17.74 -1.48 -6.33
C LYS A 67 16.39 -1.43 -5.64
N ASP A 68 15.84 -0.25 -5.39
CA ASP A 68 14.57 -0.12 -4.67
C ASP A 68 13.39 -0.61 -5.50
N MET A 69 13.39 -0.30 -6.79
CA MET A 69 12.37 -0.79 -7.72
C MET A 69 12.43 -2.32 -7.88
N ASP A 70 13.63 -2.90 -7.91
CA ASP A 70 13.82 -4.35 -8.01
C ASP A 70 13.38 -5.08 -6.74
N LYS A 71 13.71 -4.55 -5.55
CA LYS A 71 13.23 -5.11 -4.27
C LYS A 71 11.72 -4.98 -4.13
N LEU A 72 11.14 -3.85 -4.53
CA LEU A 72 9.71 -3.63 -4.48
C LEU A 72 8.98 -4.57 -5.45
N LYS A 73 9.54 -4.78 -6.64
CA LYS A 73 9.02 -5.75 -7.61
C LYS A 73 9.12 -7.18 -7.08
N ALA A 74 10.26 -7.58 -6.53
CA ALA A 74 10.45 -8.91 -5.94
C ALA A 74 9.49 -9.18 -4.76
N PHE A 75 9.23 -8.17 -3.93
CA PHE A 75 8.25 -8.28 -2.85
C PHE A 75 6.81 -8.43 -3.38
N ARG A 76 6.44 -7.66 -4.41
CA ARG A 76 5.12 -7.80 -5.06
C ARG A 76 4.94 -9.19 -5.68
N GLU A 77 5.99 -9.75 -6.28
CA GLU A 77 6.00 -11.09 -6.88
C GLU A 77 5.93 -12.21 -5.82
N SER A 78 6.61 -12.06 -4.68
CA SER A 78 6.56 -13.06 -3.61
C SER A 78 5.17 -13.14 -2.98
N GLN A 79 4.52 -11.99 -2.76
CA GLN A 79 3.16 -11.93 -2.23
C GLN A 79 2.10 -12.44 -3.22
N ALA A 80 2.35 -12.31 -4.53
CA ALA A 80 1.48 -12.86 -5.56
C ALA A 80 1.57 -14.40 -5.65
N LYS A 81 2.68 -15.01 -5.23
CA LYS A 81 2.87 -16.47 -5.17
C LYS A 81 2.28 -17.12 -3.91
N GLU A 82 2.05 -16.35 -2.86
CA GLU A 82 1.49 -16.82 -1.57
C GLU A 82 -0.05 -16.76 -1.53
N ARG A 83 -0.70 -16.34 -2.62
CA ARG A 83 -2.15 -16.32 -2.82
C ARG A 83 -2.58 -17.41 -3.81
#